data_AF-A0A952JQI8-F1
#
_entry.id   AF-A0A952JQI8-F1
#
_cell.length_a   1.000
_cell.length_b   1.000
_cell.length_c   1.000
_cell.angle_alpha   90.00
_cell.angle_beta   90.00
_cell.angle_gamma   90.00
#
_symmetry.space_group_name_H-M   'P 1'
#
loop_
_entity.id
_entity.type
_entity.pdbx_description
1 polymer ?
#
loop_
_entity_poly.entity_id
_entity_poly.type
_entity_poly.pdbx_seq_one_letter_code
_entity_poly.pdbx_strand_id
1 'polypeptide(L)'
;MKTDKNTIIGFVLLAVLFIAYFWYNSKMAKHTMLLEQQKRDSIAKVEAARITPEMKERAIQDSIKADSTHKVLTAGNFTGATSGNEKMDTIETDLLSIVFTNKGGRIKSVTLKKYTSYDSSLVVLGTPDDKLGYNINTGNNAVSFTDDLFFELSSTEKNADGTQSVVYSLIDSAGRIIQHQFTIAPNAYMINWLVNLQGANTLLNQGLLNINWRTTTMRHEKSAEYERTQMSNVCFYEGNDFDYIMTKTEHKFEKPTDWVSVVQQFFNTTLIADNKFTTGDVKWEKSKVDTSKVLATADAVFQIKLQEANNITIPFKMYYGPNDYNILRKLETPEIDRIVNLGRDLYSFVRPINQYIIMPVFNFFSGFVGNYGWVILLLTLFIRLITAPLTYSSYLSSAKMKVLRPELDALKKKIGDKDKQAFAMEQMKLFREAGVNPLGGCIPALLQIPIFFALYSLFNSNIALRGQEFLWAKDLSSYDDVISWGTNVWLIGNHISIFNLTAVFTSFIISIYNIGNTPTAQDNPAFKYMPYIFPFVLFFVFNRMPAALTWYYTVSNVVTLIIQLIIQKYIIDHDKILAKIDAKRKAPKKTSKWQERYTQMVEAQKKIQEMKNKNKK
;
A
#
# COMPACT_ATOMS: atom_id res chain seq x y z
N MET A 1 27.36 -32.57 16.95
CA MET A 1 26.16 -33.14 17.59
C MET A 1 25.24 -33.66 16.50
N LYS A 2 25.01 -34.98 16.43
CA LYS A 2 23.96 -35.56 15.58
C LYS A 2 22.66 -35.39 16.36
N THR A 3 21.87 -34.37 16.05
CA THR A 3 20.54 -34.19 16.64
C THR A 3 19.65 -35.34 16.17
N ASP A 4 19.18 -36.13 17.14
CA ASP A 4 18.34 -37.29 16.92
C ASP A 4 16.98 -36.86 16.33
N LYS A 5 16.44 -37.63 15.38
CA LYS A 5 15.18 -37.28 14.69
C LYS A 5 14.03 -37.18 15.69
N ASN A 6 14.09 -37.97 16.75
CA ASN A 6 13.12 -37.96 17.85
C ASN A 6 13.19 -36.66 18.66
N THR A 7 14.38 -36.05 18.80
CA THR A 7 14.55 -34.74 19.45
C THR A 7 13.96 -33.61 18.60
N ILE A 8 14.15 -33.66 17.28
CA ILE A 8 13.56 -32.66 16.35
C ILE A 8 12.04 -32.80 16.34
N ILE A 9 11.50 -34.02 16.30
CA ILE A 9 10.06 -34.27 16.38
C ILE A 9 9.50 -33.78 17.73
N GLY A 10 10.24 -33.99 18.83
CA GLY A 10 9.89 -33.46 20.16
C GLY A 10 9.82 -31.93 20.19
N PHE A 11 10.81 -31.24 19.60
CA PHE A 11 10.80 -29.77 19.51
C PHE A 11 9.69 -29.24 18.60
N VAL A 12 9.37 -29.92 17.50
CA VAL A 12 8.25 -29.54 16.61
C VAL A 12 6.91 -29.73 17.31
N LEU A 13 6.72 -30.83 18.04
CA LEU A 13 5.50 -31.07 18.83
C LEU A 13 5.36 -30.05 19.97
N LEU A 14 6.45 -29.71 20.66
CA LEU A 14 6.47 -28.64 21.65
C LEU A 14 6.15 -27.28 21.04
N ALA A 15 6.71 -26.94 19.87
CA ALA A 15 6.40 -25.70 19.17
C ALA A 15 4.93 -25.63 18.75
N VAL A 16 4.36 -26.71 18.21
CA VAL A 16 2.93 -26.80 17.85
C VAL A 16 2.05 -26.66 19.09
N LEU A 17 2.42 -27.27 20.21
CA LEU A 17 1.68 -27.20 21.47
C LEU A 17 1.75 -25.79 22.08
N PHE A 18 2.91 -25.13 22.01
CA PHE A 18 3.07 -23.73 22.41
C PHE A 18 2.26 -22.77 21.54
N ILE A 19 2.25 -22.96 20.21
CA ILE A 19 1.45 -22.16 19.29
C ILE A 19 -0.04 -22.37 19.55
N ALA A 20 -0.48 -23.62 19.78
CA ALA A 20 -1.87 -23.94 20.11
C ALA A 20 -2.30 -23.35 21.47
N TYR A 21 -1.43 -23.42 22.48
CA TYR A 21 -1.64 -22.82 23.80
C TYR A 21 -1.73 -21.29 23.73
N PHE A 22 -0.81 -20.65 23.00
CA PHE A 22 -0.82 -19.20 22.81
C PHE A 22 -2.04 -18.75 22.01
N TRP A 23 -2.43 -19.50 20.98
CA TRP A 23 -3.64 -19.26 20.21
C TRP A 23 -4.90 -19.39 21.08
N TYR A 24 -5.00 -20.44 21.89
CA TYR A 24 -6.12 -20.67 22.82
C TYR A 24 -6.21 -19.56 23.87
N ASN A 25 -5.09 -19.17 24.50
CA ASN A 25 -5.06 -18.09 25.46
C ASN A 25 -5.36 -16.73 24.84
N SER A 26 -4.88 -16.44 23.63
CA SER A 26 -5.21 -15.20 22.92
C SER A 26 -6.71 -15.09 22.62
N LYS A 27 -7.36 -16.23 22.33
CA LYS A 27 -8.80 -16.30 22.06
C LYS A 27 -9.62 -16.12 23.35
N MET A 28 -9.20 -16.75 24.44
CA MET A 28 -9.82 -16.55 25.76
C MET A 28 -9.69 -15.10 26.23
N ALA A 29 -8.51 -14.47 26.05
CA ALA A 29 -8.31 -13.06 26.38
C ALA A 29 -9.26 -12.13 25.60
N LYS A 30 -9.46 -12.36 24.29
CA LYS A 30 -10.44 -11.62 23.48
C LYS A 30 -11.88 -11.82 23.96
N HIS A 31 -12.25 -13.04 24.34
CA HIS A 31 -13.61 -13.34 24.82
C HIS A 31 -13.91 -12.67 26.17
N THR A 32 -12.94 -12.64 27.09
CA THR A 32 -13.09 -11.96 28.38
C THR A 32 -13.24 -10.45 28.22
N MET A 33 -12.47 -9.83 27.31
CA MET A 33 -12.60 -8.39 27.01
C MET A 33 -13.98 -8.03 26.42
N LEU A 34 -14.54 -8.86 25.54
CA LEU A 34 -15.88 -8.66 24.98
C LEU A 34 -16.98 -8.76 26.05
N LEU A 35 -16.87 -9.72 26.97
CA LEU A 35 -17.80 -9.86 28.09
C LEU A 35 -17.72 -8.67 29.06
N GLU A 36 -16.52 -8.15 29.34
CA GLU A 36 -16.34 -6.94 30.14
C GLU A 36 -16.93 -5.71 29.47
N GLN A 37 -16.78 -5.56 28.15
CA GLN A 37 -17.44 -4.51 27.39
C GLN A 37 -18.96 -4.64 27.44
N GLN A 38 -19.52 -5.83 27.24
CA GLN A 38 -20.97 -6.06 27.35
C GLN A 38 -21.50 -5.73 28.75
N LYS A 39 -20.73 -6.06 29.81
CA LYS A 39 -21.07 -5.66 31.18
C LYS A 39 -21.01 -4.15 31.36
N ARG A 40 -19.98 -3.47 30.86
CA ARG A 40 -19.87 -2.01 30.91
C ARG A 40 -21.01 -1.33 30.14
N ASP A 41 -21.33 -1.81 28.95
CA ASP A 41 -22.43 -1.30 28.14
C ASP A 41 -23.79 -1.53 28.80
N SER A 42 -23.96 -2.67 29.49
CA SER A 42 -25.17 -2.95 30.27
C SER A 42 -25.27 -2.06 31.52
N ILE A 43 -24.16 -1.83 32.23
CA ILE A 43 -24.12 -0.93 33.38
C ILE A 43 -24.39 0.51 32.94
N ALA A 44 -23.77 0.96 31.85
CA ALA A 44 -23.99 2.28 31.27
C ALA A 44 -25.44 2.48 30.81
N LYS A 45 -26.09 1.45 30.25
CA LYS A 45 -27.53 1.49 29.91
C LYS A 45 -28.43 1.59 31.15
N VAL A 46 -28.08 0.90 32.24
CA VAL A 46 -28.82 0.96 33.51
C VAL A 46 -28.60 2.31 34.21
N GLU A 47 -27.39 2.86 34.19
CA GLU A 47 -27.09 4.20 34.69
C GLU A 47 -27.80 5.28 33.86
N ALA A 48 -27.82 5.15 32.52
CA ALA A 48 -28.58 6.04 31.64
C ALA A 48 -30.10 5.95 31.86
N ALA A 49 -30.62 4.79 32.28
CA ALA A 49 -32.03 4.58 32.61
C ALA A 49 -32.43 5.08 34.02
N ARG A 50 -31.47 5.37 34.90
CA ARG A 50 -31.70 5.96 36.24
C ARG A 50 -31.84 7.48 36.23
N ILE A 51 -31.53 8.12 35.10
CA ILE A 51 -31.65 9.58 34.94
C ILE A 51 -33.08 9.90 34.52
N THR A 52 -33.85 10.55 35.40
CA THR A 52 -35.17 11.10 35.04
C THR A 52 -35.03 12.18 33.96
N PRO A 53 -36.01 12.32 33.05
CA PRO A 53 -35.98 13.33 31.98
C PRO A 53 -35.68 14.75 32.50
N GLU A 54 -36.23 15.12 33.66
CA GLU A 54 -36.01 16.43 34.30
C GLU A 54 -34.58 16.66 34.79
N MET A 55 -33.87 15.63 35.26
CA MET A 55 -32.47 15.75 35.69
C MET A 55 -31.54 15.91 34.49
N LYS A 56 -31.86 15.24 33.38
CA LYS A 56 -31.14 15.37 32.11
C LYS A 56 -31.30 16.78 31.55
N GLU A 57 -32.51 17.32 31.61
CA GLU A 57 -32.84 18.65 31.08
C GLU A 57 -32.22 19.77 31.90
N ARG A 58 -32.22 19.67 33.25
CA ARG A 58 -31.48 20.60 34.13
C ARG A 58 -29.97 20.51 33.96
N ALA A 59 -29.40 19.31 33.87
CA ALA A 59 -27.96 19.13 33.64
C ALA A 59 -27.52 19.66 32.26
N ILE A 60 -28.35 19.52 31.22
CA ILE A 60 -28.11 20.13 29.91
C ILE A 60 -28.13 21.65 30.01
N GLN A 61 -29.11 22.25 30.69
CA GLN A 61 -29.21 23.70 30.87
C GLN A 61 -28.04 24.27 31.69
N ASP A 62 -27.67 23.63 32.80
CA ASP A 62 -26.53 24.06 33.62
C ASP A 62 -25.19 23.88 32.89
N SER A 63 -25.04 22.81 32.10
CA SER A 63 -23.88 22.60 31.23
C SER A 63 -23.79 23.66 30.13
N ILE A 64 -24.92 24.01 29.48
CA ILE A 64 -24.96 25.07 28.45
C ILE A 64 -24.59 26.41 29.06
N LYS A 65 -25.06 26.72 30.28
CA LYS A 65 -24.81 27.99 30.96
C LYS A 65 -23.36 28.10 31.44
N ALA A 66 -22.80 27.03 32.01
CA ALA A 66 -21.39 26.97 32.41
C ALA A 66 -20.44 27.04 31.19
N ASP A 67 -20.75 26.31 30.12
CA ASP A 67 -19.99 26.31 28.87
C ASP A 67 -20.03 27.69 28.18
N SER A 68 -21.20 28.35 28.16
CA SER A 68 -21.34 29.70 27.61
C SER A 68 -20.52 30.73 28.41
N THR A 69 -20.52 30.64 29.74
CA THR A 69 -19.75 31.56 30.60
C THR A 69 -18.23 31.33 30.44
N HIS A 70 -17.79 30.07 30.32
CA HIS A 70 -16.40 29.73 30.07
C HIS A 70 -15.93 30.18 28.69
N LYS A 71 -16.75 29.98 27.64
CA LYS A 71 -16.45 30.43 26.26
C LYS A 71 -16.27 31.94 26.17
N VAL A 72 -17.13 32.72 26.82
CA VAL A 72 -17.03 34.19 26.86
C VAL A 72 -15.75 34.63 27.59
N LEU A 73 -15.37 33.96 28.68
CA LEU A 73 -14.14 34.25 29.42
C LEU A 73 -12.86 33.91 28.61
N THR A 74 -12.84 32.78 27.89
CA THR A 74 -11.68 32.38 27.07
C THR A 74 -11.55 33.16 25.77
N ALA A 75 -12.64 33.74 25.26
CA ALA A 75 -12.63 34.51 24.02
C ALA A 75 -12.11 35.93 24.15
N GLY A 76 -11.89 36.45 25.36
CA GLY A 76 -11.28 37.76 25.57
C GLY A 76 -11.94 38.85 24.71
N ASN A 77 -11.17 39.49 23.84
CA ASN A 77 -11.65 40.55 22.94
C ASN A 77 -12.53 40.07 21.77
N PHE A 78 -12.71 38.75 21.60
CA PHE A 78 -13.54 38.12 20.57
C PHE A 78 -14.89 37.62 21.12
N THR A 79 -15.42 38.23 22.19
CA THR A 79 -16.70 37.80 22.80
C THR A 79 -17.87 37.71 21.82
N GLY A 80 -17.93 38.58 20.80
CA GLY A 80 -18.96 38.54 19.75
C GLY A 80 -18.89 37.31 18.83
N ALA A 81 -17.75 36.63 18.78
CA ALA A 81 -17.49 35.51 17.90
C ALA A 81 -17.63 34.13 18.56
N THR A 82 -18.02 34.05 19.84
CA THR A 82 -18.25 32.76 20.53
C THR A 82 -19.69 32.29 20.55
N SER A 83 -20.63 33.20 20.28
CA SER A 83 -22.07 32.94 20.27
C SER A 83 -22.60 33.13 18.86
N GLY A 84 -22.67 32.03 18.11
CA GLY A 84 -23.12 32.02 16.72
C GLY A 84 -23.72 30.67 16.34
N ASN A 85 -24.50 30.66 15.26
CA ASN A 85 -24.95 29.43 14.63
C ASN A 85 -23.97 29.05 13.53
N GLU A 86 -23.68 27.74 13.43
CA GLU A 86 -22.87 27.22 12.33
C GLU A 86 -23.64 27.36 11.01
N LYS A 87 -23.09 28.12 10.07
CA LYS A 87 -23.55 28.30 8.70
C LYS A 87 -22.57 27.62 7.77
N MET A 88 -23.11 27.04 6.70
CA MET A 88 -22.31 26.34 5.70
C MET A 88 -22.48 26.99 4.34
N ASP A 89 -21.36 27.22 3.67
CA ASP A 89 -21.32 27.79 2.32
C ASP A 89 -20.73 26.74 1.38
N THR A 90 -21.36 26.53 0.23
CA THR A 90 -20.92 25.51 -0.73
C THR A 90 -20.39 26.17 -2.00
N ILE A 91 -19.17 25.79 -2.38
CA ILE A 91 -18.57 26.12 -3.67
C ILE A 91 -18.52 24.89 -4.55
N GLU A 92 -18.87 25.08 -5.81
CA GLU A 92 -18.83 24.02 -6.81
C GLU A 92 -17.89 24.35 -7.97
N THR A 93 -17.09 23.34 -8.33
CA THR A 93 -16.31 23.28 -9.56
C THR A 93 -16.70 22.02 -10.34
N ASP A 94 -16.06 21.81 -11.49
CA ASP A 94 -16.29 20.60 -12.30
C ASP A 94 -15.77 19.32 -11.61
N LEU A 95 -14.81 19.45 -10.70
CA LEU A 95 -14.17 18.31 -10.01
C LEU A 95 -14.64 18.16 -8.56
N LEU A 96 -14.92 19.28 -7.88
CA LEU A 96 -15.13 19.34 -6.44
C LEU A 96 -16.46 20.01 -6.08
N SER A 97 -17.10 19.54 -5.01
CA SER A 97 -18.07 20.31 -4.24
C SER A 97 -17.51 20.48 -2.83
N ILE A 98 -17.22 21.72 -2.44
CA ILE A 98 -16.49 22.06 -1.21
C ILE A 98 -17.48 22.75 -0.27
N VAL A 99 -17.65 22.19 0.92
CA VAL A 99 -18.49 22.77 1.96
C VAL A 99 -17.57 23.45 2.97
N PHE A 100 -17.72 24.76 3.09
CA PHE A 100 -17.08 25.59 4.10
C PHE A 100 -18.00 25.77 5.30
N THR A 101 -17.41 26.01 6.46
CA THR A 101 -18.13 26.35 7.68
C THR A 101 -17.60 27.66 8.23
N ASN A 102 -18.52 28.53 8.66
CA ASN A 102 -18.17 29.77 9.33
C ASN A 102 -17.55 29.51 10.72
N LYS A 103 -17.85 28.37 11.34
CA LYS A 103 -17.21 27.95 12.59
C LYS A 103 -15.78 27.47 12.30
N GLY A 104 -14.79 28.20 12.78
CA GLY A 104 -13.39 28.01 12.42
C GLY A 104 -12.97 28.61 11.08
N GLY A 105 -13.92 29.11 10.27
CA GLY A 105 -13.64 29.62 8.93
C GLY A 105 -12.86 28.62 8.08
N ARG A 106 -13.32 27.37 8.00
CA ARG A 106 -12.55 26.26 7.43
C ARG A 106 -13.36 25.40 6.47
N ILE A 107 -12.66 24.49 5.79
CA ILE A 107 -13.27 23.43 4.99
C ILE A 107 -13.84 22.37 5.94
N LYS A 108 -15.13 22.06 5.78
CA LYS A 108 -15.84 21.01 6.52
C LYS A 108 -15.77 19.67 5.79
N SER A 109 -16.00 19.68 4.49
CA SER A 109 -15.90 18.49 3.65
C SER A 109 -15.69 18.85 2.18
N VAL A 110 -15.12 17.89 1.43
CA VAL A 110 -14.88 17.99 -0.01
C VAL A 110 -15.42 16.74 -0.69
N THR A 111 -16.40 16.90 -1.56
CA THR A 111 -16.95 15.83 -2.38
C THR A 111 -16.25 15.80 -3.74
N LEU A 112 -15.71 14.64 -4.13
CA LEU A 112 -15.07 14.44 -5.43
C LEU A 112 -16.11 13.99 -6.46
N LYS A 113 -16.51 14.89 -7.37
CA LYS A 113 -17.64 14.68 -8.30
C LYS A 113 -17.43 13.54 -9.31
N LYS A 114 -16.16 13.20 -9.60
CA LYS A 114 -15.80 12.15 -10.57
C LYS A 114 -15.67 10.75 -9.98
N TYR A 115 -15.85 10.58 -8.67
CA TYR A 115 -15.58 9.31 -8.00
C TYR A 115 -16.73 8.87 -7.10
N THR A 116 -17.11 7.61 -7.23
CA THR A 116 -18.14 6.96 -6.42
C THR A 116 -17.53 5.93 -5.46
N SER A 117 -18.04 5.83 -4.25
CA SER A 117 -17.72 4.81 -3.25
C SER A 117 -18.33 3.45 -3.62
N TYR A 118 -17.95 2.39 -2.90
CA TYR A 118 -18.45 1.02 -3.10
C TYR A 118 -19.98 0.88 -2.95
N ASP A 119 -20.63 1.83 -2.27
CA ASP A 119 -22.08 1.90 -2.07
C ASP A 119 -22.79 2.80 -3.10
N SER A 120 -22.09 3.19 -4.17
CA SER A 120 -22.55 4.11 -5.22
C SER A 120 -22.77 5.57 -4.80
N SER A 121 -22.49 5.92 -3.53
CA SER A 121 -22.44 7.33 -3.11
C SER A 121 -21.21 8.04 -3.66
N LEU A 122 -21.20 9.38 -3.73
CA LEU A 122 -19.99 10.12 -4.11
C LEU A 122 -18.92 10.01 -3.01
N VAL A 123 -17.65 10.04 -3.41
CA VAL A 123 -16.53 10.07 -2.47
C VAL A 123 -16.50 11.42 -1.77
N VAL A 124 -16.62 11.41 -0.44
CA VAL A 124 -16.55 12.59 0.43
C VAL A 124 -15.33 12.46 1.32
N LEU A 125 -14.43 13.43 1.22
CA LEU A 125 -13.28 13.59 2.09
C LEU A 125 -13.58 14.64 3.16
N GLY A 126 -13.27 14.31 4.41
CA GLY A 126 -13.59 15.16 5.57
C GLY A 126 -14.86 14.71 6.29
N THR A 127 -14.80 14.78 7.62
CA THR A 127 -15.90 14.39 8.51
C THR A 127 -16.27 15.55 9.44
N PRO A 128 -17.46 15.54 10.07
CA PRO A 128 -17.81 16.53 11.09
C PRO A 128 -16.83 16.58 12.28
N ASP A 129 -16.11 15.48 12.53
CA ASP A 129 -15.12 15.36 13.62
C ASP A 129 -13.73 15.89 13.22
N ASP A 130 -13.48 16.15 11.93
CA ASP A 130 -12.25 16.76 11.47
C ASP A 130 -12.14 18.16 12.06
N LYS A 131 -10.92 18.61 12.34
CA LYS A 131 -10.64 19.95 12.88
C LYS A 131 -9.44 20.54 12.18
N LEU A 132 -9.51 21.85 11.95
CA LEU A 132 -8.37 22.62 11.45
C LEU A 132 -8.42 23.99 12.08
N GLY A 133 -7.40 24.33 12.85
CA GLY A 133 -7.33 25.62 13.50
C GLY A 133 -6.00 25.82 14.21
N TYR A 134 -5.88 26.94 14.90
CA TYR A 134 -4.70 27.29 15.67
C TYR A 134 -5.11 28.12 16.88
N ASN A 135 -4.21 28.20 17.86
CA ASN A 135 -4.46 28.99 19.06
C ASN A 135 -4.08 30.46 18.82
N ILE A 136 -4.96 31.36 19.27
CA ILE A 136 -4.74 32.82 19.25
C ILE A 136 -4.87 33.39 20.65
N ASN A 137 -4.05 34.38 20.94
CA ASN A 137 -4.13 35.15 22.17
C ASN A 137 -5.25 36.19 22.08
N THR A 138 -6.27 36.03 22.91
CA THR A 138 -7.50 36.82 22.87
C THR A 138 -7.57 37.88 23.97
N GLY A 139 -6.68 37.86 24.96
CA GLY A 139 -6.65 38.81 26.07
C GLY A 139 -5.58 38.46 27.11
N ASN A 140 -5.57 39.15 28.26
CA ASN A 140 -4.60 38.84 29.33
C ASN A 140 -4.84 37.41 29.86
N ASN A 141 -3.88 36.51 29.58
CA ASN A 141 -3.96 35.07 29.91
C ASN A 141 -5.16 34.33 29.28
N ALA A 142 -5.73 34.84 28.18
CA ALA A 142 -6.82 34.18 27.47
C ALA A 142 -6.34 33.67 26.10
N VAL A 143 -6.58 32.38 25.83
CA VAL A 143 -6.27 31.75 24.54
C VAL A 143 -7.54 31.11 24.03
N SER A 144 -7.85 31.34 22.75
CA SER A 144 -8.93 30.65 22.06
C SER A 144 -8.39 29.86 20.88
N PHE A 145 -9.02 28.71 20.63
CA PHE A 145 -8.77 27.93 19.42
C PHE A 145 -9.68 28.46 18.31
N THR A 146 -9.12 28.75 17.14
CA THR A 146 -9.90 29.37 16.05
C THR A 146 -11.09 28.53 15.60
N ASP A 147 -11.01 27.20 15.67
CA ASP A 147 -12.11 26.27 15.33
C ASP A 147 -13.35 26.43 16.22
N ASP A 148 -13.20 27.03 17.40
CA ASP A 148 -14.32 27.29 18.32
C ASP A 148 -14.97 28.66 18.10
N LEU A 149 -14.39 29.50 17.24
CA LEU A 149 -14.87 30.85 16.94
C LEU A 149 -15.69 30.87 15.65
N PHE A 150 -16.68 31.76 15.58
CA PHE A 150 -17.52 31.99 14.41
C PHE A 150 -16.97 33.17 13.61
N PHE A 151 -16.55 32.90 12.39
CA PHE A 151 -16.12 33.89 11.41
C PHE A 151 -17.34 34.41 10.64
N GLU A 152 -17.20 35.61 10.06
CA GLU A 152 -18.18 36.18 9.15
C GLU A 152 -17.72 36.00 7.71
N LEU A 153 -18.63 35.52 6.85
CA LEU A 153 -18.38 35.44 5.41
C LEU A 153 -18.27 36.86 4.86
N SER A 154 -17.08 37.23 4.40
CA SER A 154 -16.77 38.58 3.92
C SER A 154 -17.05 38.71 2.42
N SER A 155 -16.62 37.73 1.63
CA SER A 155 -16.88 37.71 0.19
C SER A 155 -16.77 36.30 -0.38
N THR A 156 -17.53 36.08 -1.46
CA THR A 156 -17.41 34.93 -2.36
C THR A 156 -17.32 35.47 -3.77
N GLU A 157 -16.16 35.37 -4.39
CA GLU A 157 -15.87 35.96 -5.69
C GLU A 157 -15.54 34.87 -6.72
N LYS A 158 -16.01 35.07 -7.95
CA LYS A 158 -15.63 34.26 -9.10
C LYS A 158 -14.94 35.17 -10.11
N ASN A 159 -13.64 34.96 -10.26
CA ASN A 159 -12.81 35.74 -11.16
C ASN A 159 -13.08 35.35 -12.63
N ALA A 160 -12.71 36.25 -13.56
CA ALA A 160 -12.89 36.05 -15.00
C ALA A 160 -12.10 34.85 -15.55
N ASP A 161 -11.02 34.45 -14.88
CA ASP A 161 -10.21 33.26 -15.18
C ASP A 161 -10.87 31.94 -14.72
N GLY A 162 -12.05 32.01 -14.07
CA GLY A 162 -12.78 30.87 -13.53
C GLY A 162 -12.32 30.45 -12.14
N THR A 163 -11.33 31.12 -11.54
CA THR A 163 -10.95 30.90 -10.13
C THR A 163 -12.03 31.41 -9.20
N GLN A 164 -12.26 30.69 -8.11
CA GLN A 164 -13.24 31.07 -7.08
C GLN A 164 -12.54 31.31 -5.75
N SER A 165 -12.94 32.35 -5.04
CA SER A 165 -12.37 32.73 -3.74
C SER A 165 -13.46 32.88 -2.69
N VAL A 166 -13.19 32.39 -1.48
CA VAL A 166 -14.04 32.56 -0.28
C VAL A 166 -13.20 33.18 0.81
N VAL A 167 -13.71 34.25 1.42
CA VAL A 167 -13.03 34.95 2.50
C VAL A 167 -13.90 34.93 3.75
N TYR A 168 -13.38 34.33 4.81
CA TYR A 168 -13.93 34.43 6.15
C TYR A 168 -13.09 35.40 6.96
N SER A 169 -13.71 36.39 7.58
CA SER A 169 -13.03 37.34 8.46
C SER A 169 -13.57 37.26 9.87
N LEU A 170 -12.67 37.48 10.82
CA LEU A 170 -12.96 37.61 12.22
C LEU A 170 -12.28 38.89 12.71
N ILE A 171 -13.07 39.79 13.27
CA ILE A 171 -12.62 41.10 13.76
C ILE A 171 -12.88 41.15 15.26
N ASP A 172 -11.90 41.59 16.03
CA ASP A 172 -12.03 41.74 17.48
C ASP A 172 -12.45 43.17 17.88
N SER A 173 -12.79 43.37 19.15
CA SER A 173 -13.16 44.70 19.67
C SER A 173 -12.03 45.74 19.65
N ALA A 174 -10.77 45.29 19.51
CA ALA A 174 -9.59 46.15 19.39
C ALA A 174 -9.19 46.45 17.92
N GLY A 175 -9.96 45.98 16.93
CA GLY A 175 -9.72 46.21 15.50
C GLY A 175 -8.69 45.27 14.85
N ARG A 176 -8.26 44.21 15.54
CA ARG A 176 -7.42 43.13 15.00
C ARG A 176 -8.25 42.23 14.10
N ILE A 177 -7.63 41.74 13.03
CA ILE A 177 -8.33 40.98 11.99
C ILE A 177 -7.62 39.66 11.73
N ILE A 178 -8.39 38.58 11.68
CA ILE A 178 -7.97 37.27 11.21
C ILE A 178 -8.82 36.94 9.97
N GLN A 179 -8.18 36.73 8.82
CA GLN A 179 -8.88 36.33 7.60
C GLN A 179 -8.36 34.99 7.11
N HIS A 180 -9.28 34.10 6.77
CA HIS A 180 -9.01 32.88 6.01
C HIS A 180 -9.54 33.09 4.60
N GLN A 181 -8.62 33.11 3.62
CA GLN A 181 -8.95 33.20 2.21
C GLN A 181 -8.67 31.85 1.54
N PHE A 182 -9.71 31.22 1.01
CA PHE A 182 -9.60 30.01 0.20
C PHE A 182 -9.69 30.37 -1.26
N THR A 183 -8.76 29.89 -2.09
CA THR A 183 -8.78 30.10 -3.54
C THR A 183 -8.70 28.77 -4.26
N ILE A 184 -9.64 28.55 -5.18
CA ILE A 184 -9.83 27.30 -5.90
C ILE A 184 -9.70 27.57 -7.39
N ALA A 185 -8.71 26.95 -8.02
CA ALA A 185 -8.53 27.02 -9.46
C ALA A 185 -9.50 26.08 -10.20
N PRO A 186 -9.95 26.44 -11.41
CA PRO A 186 -10.76 25.54 -12.22
C PRO A 186 -9.96 24.27 -12.53
N ASN A 187 -10.63 23.11 -12.49
CA ASN A 187 -10.02 21.80 -12.75
C ASN A 187 -8.83 21.42 -11.85
N ALA A 188 -8.74 21.97 -10.64
CA ALA A 188 -7.73 21.60 -9.66
C ALA A 188 -8.33 20.89 -8.43
N TYR A 189 -7.57 19.96 -7.85
CA TYR A 189 -7.85 19.33 -6.56
C TYR A 189 -7.16 20.04 -5.38
N MET A 190 -6.32 21.04 -5.68
CA MET A 190 -5.60 21.84 -4.71
C MET A 190 -6.40 23.10 -4.37
N ILE A 191 -6.51 23.38 -3.08
CA ILE A 191 -7.16 24.56 -2.51
C ILE A 191 -6.09 25.37 -1.81
N ASN A 192 -5.84 26.60 -2.27
CA ASN A 192 -4.93 27.51 -1.61
C ASN A 192 -5.65 28.10 -0.39
N TRP A 193 -5.02 28.03 0.77
CA TRP A 193 -5.54 28.58 2.02
C TRP A 193 -4.55 29.62 2.56
N LEU A 194 -4.95 30.87 2.48
CA LEU A 194 -4.14 32.00 2.90
C LEU A 194 -4.68 32.54 4.23
N VAL A 195 -3.84 32.55 5.26
CA VAL A 195 -4.18 33.11 6.58
C VAL A 195 -3.55 34.49 6.70
N ASN A 196 -4.38 35.52 6.78
CA ASN A 196 -3.95 36.90 7.00
C ASN A 196 -4.23 37.29 8.45
N LEU A 197 -3.19 37.71 9.16
CA LEU A 197 -3.27 38.19 10.53
C LEU A 197 -2.87 39.66 10.57
N GLN A 198 -3.80 40.54 10.97
CA GLN A 198 -3.54 41.93 11.30
C GLN A 198 -3.55 42.09 12.83
N GLY A 199 -2.43 42.53 13.40
CA GLY A 199 -2.16 42.48 14.84
C GLY A 199 -1.45 41.20 15.29
N ALA A 200 -0.72 40.53 14.40
CA ALA A 200 -0.09 39.23 14.64
C ALA A 200 0.90 39.23 15.82
N ASN A 201 1.59 40.34 16.07
CA ASN A 201 2.46 40.58 17.22
C ASN A 201 1.76 40.43 18.58
N THR A 202 0.43 40.60 18.64
CA THR A 202 -0.35 40.41 19.86
C THR A 202 -1.14 39.11 19.87
N LEU A 203 -1.57 38.64 18.69
CA LEU A 203 -2.35 37.41 18.52
C LEU A 203 -1.47 36.16 18.67
N LEU A 204 -0.20 36.23 18.31
CA LEU A 204 0.76 35.12 18.39
C LEU A 204 1.73 35.33 19.54
N ASN A 205 2.08 34.24 20.23
CA ASN A 205 3.09 34.28 21.28
C ASN A 205 4.47 34.04 20.65
N GLN A 206 5.37 35.03 20.73
CA GLN A 206 6.75 34.96 20.19
C GLN A 206 6.81 34.59 18.69
N GLY A 207 5.81 35.00 17.91
CA GLY A 207 5.72 34.66 16.49
C GLY A 207 5.50 33.17 16.20
N LEU A 208 5.14 32.36 17.19
CA LEU A 208 4.87 30.94 17.03
C LEU A 208 3.39 30.72 16.69
N LEU A 209 3.14 30.04 15.58
CA LEU A 209 1.82 29.55 15.19
C LEU A 209 1.79 28.02 15.34
N ASN A 210 0.92 27.50 16.21
CA ASN A 210 0.70 26.06 16.36
C ASN A 210 -0.62 25.67 15.69
N ILE A 211 -0.52 24.97 14.57
CA ILE A 211 -1.64 24.50 13.77
C ILE A 211 -2.01 23.10 14.21
N ASN A 212 -3.26 22.93 14.61
CA ASN A 212 -3.84 21.65 14.93
C ASN A 212 -4.69 21.19 13.75
N TRP A 213 -4.32 20.06 13.18
CA TRP A 213 -5.01 19.44 12.06
C TRP A 213 -5.41 18.01 12.43
N ARG A 214 -6.70 17.78 12.59
CA ARG A 214 -7.29 16.46 12.81
C ARG A 214 -8.08 16.07 11.58
N THR A 215 -7.77 14.93 11.00
CA THR A 215 -8.53 14.40 9.87
C THR A 215 -8.84 12.92 10.02
N THR A 216 -10.06 12.55 9.63
CA THR A 216 -10.55 11.18 9.72
C THR A 216 -10.80 10.62 8.33
N THR A 217 -10.27 9.42 8.09
CA THR A 217 -10.43 8.69 6.83
C THR A 217 -11.62 7.74 6.90
N MET A 218 -12.46 7.79 5.88
CA MET A 218 -13.69 6.99 5.77
C MET A 218 -13.54 5.94 4.69
N ARG A 219 -14.11 4.75 4.92
CA ARG A 219 -14.09 3.65 3.97
C ARG A 219 -14.80 4.03 2.67
N HIS A 220 -14.06 3.96 1.56
CA HIS A 220 -14.62 4.10 0.21
C HIS A 220 -14.52 2.80 -0.60
N GLU A 221 -13.69 1.86 -0.15
CA GLU A 221 -13.47 0.60 -0.86
C GLU A 221 -14.24 -0.58 -0.24
N LYS A 222 -14.46 -1.61 -1.04
CA LYS A 222 -15.18 -2.80 -0.63
C LYS A 222 -14.51 -3.54 0.54
N SER A 223 -13.19 -3.46 0.67
CA SER A 223 -12.45 -4.14 1.74
C SER A 223 -11.92 -3.16 2.78
N ALA A 224 -12.70 -2.93 3.85
CA ALA A 224 -12.29 -2.05 4.95
C ALA A 224 -10.95 -2.48 5.57
N GLU A 225 -10.77 -3.79 5.74
CA GLU A 225 -9.58 -4.34 6.38
C GLU A 225 -8.33 -4.14 5.54
N TYR A 226 -8.44 -4.38 4.23
CA TYR A 226 -7.33 -4.20 3.31
C TYR A 226 -6.95 -2.73 3.18
N GLU A 227 -7.95 -1.85 3.01
CA GLU A 227 -7.75 -0.41 2.93
C GLU A 227 -7.05 0.09 4.21
N ARG A 228 -7.61 -0.21 5.39
CA ARG A 228 -7.07 0.19 6.70
C ARG A 228 -5.64 -0.32 6.95
N THR A 229 -5.38 -1.60 6.70
CA THR A 229 -4.12 -2.22 7.16
C THR A 229 -2.99 -2.13 6.15
N GLN A 230 -3.29 -2.27 4.86
CA GLN A 230 -2.28 -2.40 3.80
C GLN A 230 -2.11 -1.12 2.97
N MET A 231 -3.09 -0.22 2.97
CA MET A 231 -3.07 0.97 2.11
C MET A 231 -3.00 2.27 2.89
N SER A 232 -3.79 2.42 3.95
CA SER A 232 -3.84 3.65 4.74
C SER A 232 -2.54 3.90 5.52
N ASN A 233 -1.96 5.08 5.30
CA ASN A 233 -0.70 5.52 5.89
C ASN A 233 -0.65 7.06 5.96
N VAL A 234 0.33 7.59 6.70
CA VAL A 234 0.68 9.01 6.67
C VAL A 234 2.00 9.15 5.92
N CYS A 235 2.03 9.94 4.85
CA CYS A 235 3.24 10.30 4.11
C CYS A 235 3.64 11.73 4.47
N PHE A 236 4.92 12.05 4.45
CA PHE A 236 5.41 13.39 4.71
C PHE A 236 6.76 13.66 4.03
N TYR A 237 7.09 14.93 3.87
CA TYR A 237 8.38 15.38 3.35
C TYR A 237 9.08 16.27 4.38
N GLU A 238 10.10 15.72 5.02
CA GLU A 238 10.82 16.32 6.14
C GLU A 238 12.32 16.34 5.85
N GLY A 239 12.97 17.49 6.06
CA GLY A 239 14.43 17.59 5.93
C GLY A 239 14.96 17.28 4.52
N ASN A 240 14.16 17.56 3.48
CA ASN A 240 14.40 17.23 2.08
C ASN A 240 14.38 15.73 1.75
N ASP A 241 13.67 14.92 2.51
CA ASP A 241 13.46 13.50 2.21
C ASP A 241 11.99 13.11 2.38
N PHE A 242 11.53 12.18 1.55
CA PHE A 242 10.19 11.61 1.66
C PHE A 242 10.23 10.39 2.59
N ASP A 243 9.33 10.37 3.57
CA ASP A 243 9.12 9.21 4.43
C ASP A 243 7.63 9.00 4.74
N TYR A 244 7.29 7.88 5.37
CA TYR A 244 5.92 7.54 5.70
C TYR A 244 5.83 6.66 6.96
N ILE A 245 4.67 6.71 7.62
CA ILE A 245 4.30 5.80 8.69
C ILE A 245 3.04 5.01 8.32
N MET A 246 3.12 3.68 8.45
CA MET A 246 1.98 2.78 8.24
C MET A 246 1.64 1.99 9.50
N THR A 247 2.65 1.41 10.14
CA THR A 247 2.51 0.60 11.36
C THR A 247 2.79 1.40 12.63
N LYS A 248 3.63 2.45 12.54
CA LYS A 248 3.88 3.37 13.65
C LYS A 248 2.62 4.21 13.90
N THR A 249 2.33 4.47 15.17
CA THR A 249 1.20 5.28 15.61
C THR A 249 1.57 6.73 15.87
N GLU A 250 2.85 7.07 15.85
CA GLU A 250 3.31 8.44 16.04
C GLU A 250 4.59 8.71 15.23
N HIS A 251 4.76 9.98 14.84
CA HIS A 251 5.98 10.52 14.28
C HIS A 251 6.19 11.94 14.80
N LYS A 252 7.41 12.26 15.21
CA LYS A 252 7.80 13.61 15.64
C LYS A 252 8.69 14.22 14.57
N PHE A 253 8.35 15.44 14.18
CA PHE A 253 9.09 16.22 13.19
C PHE A 253 10.08 17.12 13.91
N GLU A 254 11.36 16.83 13.70
CA GLU A 254 12.49 17.58 14.28
C GLU A 254 13.17 18.47 13.23
N LYS A 255 12.85 18.28 11.95
CA LYS A 255 13.39 19.06 10.83
C LYS A 255 12.28 19.82 10.10
N PRO A 256 12.65 20.83 9.28
CA PRO A 256 11.68 21.54 8.46
C PRO A 256 10.88 20.59 7.57
N THR A 257 9.56 20.70 7.63
CA THR A 257 8.62 19.81 6.93
C THR A 257 7.77 20.62 5.96
N ASP A 258 7.78 20.26 4.68
CA ASP A 258 7.05 21.01 3.65
C ASP A 258 5.57 20.62 3.61
N TRP A 259 5.27 19.33 3.79
CA TRP A 259 3.90 18.81 3.76
C TRP A 259 3.73 17.49 4.51
N VAL A 260 2.50 17.23 4.94
CA VAL A 260 2.05 15.98 5.56
C VAL A 260 0.71 15.55 4.94
N SER A 261 0.60 14.27 4.60
CA SER A 261 -0.53 13.68 3.88
C SER A 261 -1.09 12.48 4.61
N VAL A 262 -2.41 12.46 4.78
CA VAL A 262 -3.16 11.30 5.25
C VAL A 262 -3.71 10.58 4.02
N VAL A 263 -3.19 9.38 3.78
CA VAL A 263 -3.35 8.65 2.53
C VAL A 263 -4.26 7.44 2.75
N GLN A 264 -5.26 7.29 1.89
CA GLN A 264 -6.07 6.08 1.71
C GLN A 264 -5.62 5.34 0.45
N GLN A 265 -6.31 4.25 0.06
CA GLN A 265 -5.91 3.50 -1.13
C GLN A 265 -5.87 4.37 -2.40
N PHE A 266 -6.94 5.10 -2.69
CA PHE A 266 -7.07 5.90 -3.92
C PHE A 266 -7.20 7.39 -3.70
N PHE A 267 -7.25 7.87 -2.46
CA PHE A 267 -7.43 9.29 -2.14
C PHE A 267 -6.45 9.71 -1.05
N ASN A 268 -6.18 11.01 -0.96
CA ASN A 268 -5.46 11.58 0.16
C ASN A 268 -5.97 12.98 0.50
N THR A 269 -5.75 13.34 1.76
CA THR A 269 -5.87 14.71 2.25
C THR A 269 -4.47 15.16 2.66
N THR A 270 -3.94 16.21 2.02
CA THR A 270 -2.59 16.72 2.30
C THR A 270 -2.65 18.16 2.77
N LEU A 271 -1.91 18.46 3.84
CA LEU A 271 -1.64 19.82 4.31
C LEU A 271 -0.21 20.20 3.93
N ILE A 272 -0.06 21.34 3.25
CA ILE A 272 1.20 21.87 2.72
C ILE A 272 1.41 23.27 3.29
N ALA A 273 2.62 23.57 3.75
CA ALA A 273 3.03 24.90 4.16
C ALA A 273 4.16 25.38 3.26
N ASP A 274 3.93 26.44 2.47
CA ASP A 274 4.97 27.00 1.60
C ASP A 274 6.15 27.56 2.42
N ASN A 275 5.87 28.04 3.64
CA ASN A 275 6.89 28.51 4.59
C ASN A 275 7.51 27.39 5.45
N LYS A 276 7.11 26.13 5.22
CA LYS A 276 7.50 24.93 5.98
C LYS A 276 7.10 24.96 7.46
N PHE A 277 6.77 23.79 8.00
CA PHE A 277 6.64 23.58 9.43
C PHE A 277 8.03 23.47 10.06
N THR A 278 8.27 24.18 11.16
CA THR A 278 9.55 24.15 11.88
C THR A 278 9.72 22.85 12.66
N THR A 279 8.66 22.44 13.36
CA THR A 279 8.56 21.19 14.13
C THR A 279 7.11 20.73 14.15
N GLY A 280 6.86 19.53 14.65
CA GLY A 280 5.49 19.05 14.87
C GLY A 280 5.44 17.63 15.39
N ASP A 281 4.23 17.14 15.60
CA ASP A 281 3.95 15.75 15.89
C ASP A 281 2.68 15.30 15.16
N VAL A 282 2.69 14.04 14.70
CA VAL A 282 1.51 13.37 14.16
C VAL A 282 1.27 12.12 14.96
N LYS A 283 0.04 11.95 15.42
CA LYS A 283 -0.50 10.71 15.97
C LYS A 283 -1.45 10.10 14.96
N TRP A 284 -1.26 8.83 14.68
CA TRP A 284 -1.99 8.06 13.68
C TRP A 284 -2.63 6.84 14.34
N GLU A 285 -3.95 6.86 14.41
CA GLU A 285 -4.73 5.83 15.08
C GLU A 285 -5.67 5.14 14.09
N LYS A 286 -5.43 3.86 13.84
CA LYS A 286 -6.34 3.03 13.06
C LYS A 286 -7.51 2.59 13.94
N SER A 287 -8.73 2.73 13.42
CA SER A 287 -9.94 2.20 14.07
C SER A 287 -9.74 0.73 14.41
N LYS A 288 -10.13 0.28 15.61
CA LYS A 288 -9.96 -1.13 16.05
C LYS A 288 -11.17 -2.01 15.70
N VAL A 289 -12.24 -1.41 15.18
CA VAL A 289 -13.53 -2.08 14.93
C VAL A 289 -13.73 -2.29 13.43
N ASP A 290 -13.74 -3.54 13.00
CA ASP A 290 -13.83 -3.92 11.58
C ASP A 290 -15.16 -3.52 10.90
N THR A 291 -16.22 -3.31 11.69
CA THR A 291 -17.54 -2.86 11.20
C THR A 291 -17.66 -1.33 11.08
N SER A 292 -16.67 -0.57 11.55
CA SER A 292 -16.71 0.89 11.47
C SER A 292 -16.54 1.37 10.03
N LYS A 293 -17.26 2.43 9.65
CA LYS A 293 -16.98 3.18 8.42
C LYS A 293 -15.68 3.99 8.53
N VAL A 294 -15.18 4.23 9.74
CA VAL A 294 -13.93 4.94 10.01
C VAL A 294 -12.76 3.99 9.88
N LEU A 295 -11.78 4.34 9.04
CA LEU A 295 -10.55 3.56 8.85
C LEU A 295 -9.49 3.97 9.87
N ALA A 296 -9.21 5.27 9.95
CA ALA A 296 -8.17 5.82 10.81
C ALA A 296 -8.33 7.33 10.98
N THR A 297 -7.79 7.86 12.08
CA THR A 297 -7.73 9.28 12.40
C THR A 297 -6.28 9.70 12.57
N ALA A 298 -5.91 10.82 11.97
CA ALA A 298 -4.65 11.50 12.21
C ALA A 298 -4.90 12.77 13.01
N ASP A 299 -4.17 12.93 14.12
CA ASP A 299 -4.10 14.15 14.91
C ASP A 299 -2.69 14.71 14.75
N ALA A 300 -2.57 15.86 14.08
CA ALA A 300 -1.30 16.51 13.79
C ALA A 300 -1.23 17.89 14.44
N VAL A 301 -0.10 18.21 15.06
CA VAL A 301 0.20 19.54 15.59
C VAL A 301 1.50 20.01 14.97
N PHE A 302 1.46 21.10 14.21
CA PHE A 302 2.64 21.68 13.57
C PHE A 302 2.91 23.08 14.08
N GLN A 303 4.18 23.39 14.31
CA GLN A 303 4.62 24.72 14.68
C GLN A 303 5.30 25.41 13.50
N ILE A 304 4.96 26.68 13.29
CA ILE A 304 5.64 27.57 12.35
C ILE A 304 6.17 28.76 13.13
N LYS A 305 7.46 29.05 12.94
CA LYS A 305 8.07 30.26 13.46
C LYS A 305 8.02 31.36 12.40
N LEU A 306 7.29 32.42 12.70
CA LEU A 306 7.09 33.58 11.83
C LEU A 306 7.99 34.73 12.30
N GLN A 307 8.32 35.64 11.39
CA GLN A 307 8.98 36.89 11.74
C GLN A 307 7.98 37.80 12.47
N GLU A 308 8.41 38.47 13.53
CA GLU A 308 7.54 39.38 14.28
C GLU A 308 7.20 40.61 13.43
N ALA A 309 5.94 40.68 13.01
CA ALA A 309 5.38 41.80 12.26
C ALA A 309 3.93 42.04 12.71
N ASN A 310 3.42 43.25 12.48
CA ASN A 310 2.01 43.55 12.75
C ASN A 310 1.09 42.80 11.79
N ASN A 311 1.45 42.76 10.51
CA ASN A 311 0.67 42.09 9.47
C ASN A 311 1.48 40.91 8.94
N ILE A 312 0.92 39.70 9.01
CA ILE A 312 1.56 38.48 8.53
C ILE A 312 0.57 37.73 7.63
N THR A 313 1.07 37.28 6.48
CA THR A 313 0.35 36.41 5.56
C THR A 313 1.03 35.06 5.52
N ILE A 314 0.26 34.00 5.75
CA ILE A 314 0.78 32.64 5.86
C ILE A 314 0.12 31.78 4.77
N PRO A 315 0.87 31.40 3.72
CA PRO A 315 0.36 30.59 2.64
C PRO A 315 0.39 29.09 2.98
N PHE A 316 -0.79 28.50 3.10
CA PHE A 316 -1.01 27.06 3.12
C PHE A 316 -1.66 26.59 1.82
N LYS A 317 -1.53 25.29 1.55
CA LYS A 317 -2.29 24.61 0.51
C LYS A 317 -2.83 23.32 1.07
N MET A 318 -4.05 22.98 0.67
CA MET A 318 -4.67 21.71 1.01
C MET A 318 -5.00 20.97 -0.28
N TYR A 319 -4.61 19.71 -0.35
CA TYR A 319 -4.99 18.83 -1.45
C TYR A 319 -6.05 17.86 -0.97
N TYR A 320 -7.18 17.83 -1.68
CA TYR A 320 -8.26 16.86 -1.49
C TYR A 320 -8.54 16.19 -2.82
N GLY A 321 -8.03 14.98 -3.01
CA GLY A 321 -8.11 14.39 -4.34
C GLY A 321 -7.58 12.97 -4.47
N PRO A 322 -7.56 12.48 -5.71
CA PRO A 322 -7.13 11.13 -6.02
C PRO A 322 -5.60 10.94 -5.88
N ASN A 323 -5.19 9.71 -5.60
CA ASN A 323 -3.81 9.24 -5.62
C ASN A 323 -3.39 8.92 -7.07
N ASP A 324 -3.47 9.90 -7.96
CA ASP A 324 -3.02 9.76 -9.34
C ASP A 324 -1.62 10.35 -9.51
N TYR A 325 -0.70 9.54 -10.04
CA TYR A 325 0.69 9.93 -10.21
C TYR A 325 0.87 11.13 -11.15
N ASN A 326 0.09 11.21 -12.23
CA ASN A 326 0.19 12.30 -13.20
C ASN A 326 -0.40 13.61 -12.65
N ILE A 327 -1.45 13.52 -11.83
CA ILE A 327 -2.03 14.67 -11.14
C ILE A 327 -1.04 15.19 -10.11
N LEU A 328 -0.56 14.32 -9.21
CA LEU A 328 0.33 14.71 -8.12
C LEU A 328 1.67 15.28 -8.62
N ARG A 329 2.25 14.69 -9.68
CA ARG A 329 3.50 15.19 -10.28
C ARG A 329 3.40 16.62 -10.84
N LYS A 330 2.19 17.08 -11.20
CA LYS A 330 1.95 18.44 -11.72
C LYS A 330 1.81 19.50 -10.64
N LEU A 331 1.73 19.12 -9.36
CA LEU A 331 1.42 20.05 -8.26
C LEU A 331 2.61 20.92 -7.81
N GLU A 332 3.77 20.85 -8.48
CA GLU A 332 5.00 21.60 -8.15
C GLU A 332 5.47 21.45 -6.67
N THR A 333 4.91 20.50 -5.92
CA THR A 333 5.30 20.18 -4.55
C THR A 333 6.39 19.10 -4.54
N PRO A 334 7.47 19.25 -3.74
CA PRO A 334 8.57 18.28 -3.68
C PRO A 334 8.10 16.86 -3.36
N GLU A 335 8.47 15.91 -4.22
CA GLU A 335 8.24 14.47 -4.08
C GLU A 335 6.81 14.02 -3.73
N ILE A 336 5.79 14.86 -3.95
CA ILE A 336 4.40 14.53 -3.61
C ILE A 336 3.86 13.35 -4.45
N ASP A 337 4.40 13.12 -5.65
CA ASP A 337 4.11 11.96 -6.50
C ASP A 337 4.53 10.63 -5.85
N ARG A 338 5.39 10.66 -4.81
CA ARG A 338 5.75 9.47 -4.04
C ARG A 338 4.65 8.94 -3.14
N ILE A 339 3.58 9.73 -2.89
CA ILE A 339 2.34 9.27 -2.25
C ILE A 339 1.75 8.06 -2.99
N VAL A 340 1.89 7.99 -4.32
CA VAL A 340 1.49 6.81 -5.09
C VAL A 340 2.52 5.70 -4.88
N ASN A 341 2.08 4.59 -4.30
CA ASN A 341 2.93 3.42 -4.10
C ASN A 341 3.14 2.69 -5.44
N LEU A 342 4.18 3.08 -6.17
CA LEU A 342 4.68 2.40 -7.38
C LEU A 342 5.85 1.43 -7.10
N GLY A 343 6.11 1.15 -5.82
CA GLY A 343 7.23 0.33 -5.36
C GLY A 343 7.93 1.05 -4.20
N ARG A 344 7.74 0.55 -2.97
CA ARG A 344 8.34 1.09 -1.73
C ARG A 344 9.17 0.02 -1.01
N ASP A 345 10.02 0.47 -0.09
CA ASP A 345 10.87 -0.34 0.80
C ASP A 345 11.73 -1.38 0.04
N LEU A 346 11.56 -2.66 0.39
CA LEU A 346 12.20 -3.83 -0.23
C LEU A 346 11.96 -3.92 -1.74
N TYR A 347 10.91 -3.27 -2.24
CA TYR A 347 10.54 -3.25 -3.66
C TYR A 347 10.80 -1.89 -4.33
N SER A 348 11.50 -0.96 -3.68
CA SER A 348 11.85 0.35 -4.26
C SER A 348 12.52 0.26 -5.65
N PHE A 349 13.27 -0.82 -5.90
CA PHE A 349 13.90 -1.09 -7.20
C PHE A 349 12.92 -1.27 -8.37
N VAL A 350 11.62 -1.50 -8.12
CA VAL A 350 10.60 -1.63 -9.18
C VAL A 350 9.96 -0.31 -9.57
N ARG A 351 10.12 0.76 -8.77
CA ARG A 351 9.53 2.08 -9.07
C ARG A 351 9.92 2.60 -10.45
N PRO A 352 11.21 2.55 -10.89
CA PRO A 352 11.59 2.95 -12.24
C PRO A 352 10.93 2.09 -13.32
N ILE A 353 10.77 0.78 -13.08
CA ILE A 353 10.09 -0.14 -14.01
C ILE A 353 8.64 0.31 -14.20
N ASN A 354 7.95 0.65 -13.11
CA ASN A 354 6.59 1.17 -13.17
C ASN A 354 6.50 2.52 -13.90
N GLN A 355 7.35 3.47 -13.56
CA GLN A 355 7.30 4.83 -14.12
C GLN A 355 7.67 4.88 -15.60
N TYR A 356 8.70 4.13 -16.03
CA TYR A 356 9.25 4.24 -17.38
C TYR A 356 8.77 3.15 -18.35
N ILE A 357 8.24 2.02 -17.84
CA ILE A 357 7.82 0.90 -18.70
C ILE A 357 6.33 0.60 -18.51
N ILE A 358 5.91 0.21 -17.31
CA ILE A 358 4.56 -0.34 -17.13
C ILE A 358 3.48 0.75 -17.31
N MET A 359 3.63 1.90 -16.66
CA MET A 359 2.63 2.98 -16.76
C MET A 359 2.51 3.57 -18.16
N PRO A 360 3.60 3.91 -18.89
CA PRO A 360 3.47 4.42 -20.25
C PRO A 360 2.79 3.43 -21.19
N VAL A 361 3.11 2.13 -21.08
CA VAL A 361 2.49 1.08 -21.90
C VAL A 361 1.03 0.86 -21.52
N PHE A 362 0.71 0.90 -20.23
CA PHE A 362 -0.67 0.84 -19.74
C PHE A 362 -1.50 2.00 -20.29
N ASN A 363 -0.99 3.23 -20.18
CA ASN A 363 -1.64 4.45 -20.66
C ASN A 363 -1.79 4.45 -22.19
N PHE A 364 -0.80 3.92 -22.91
CA PHE A 364 -0.87 3.74 -24.35
C PHE A 364 -2.05 2.83 -24.71
N PHE A 365 -2.13 1.63 -24.14
CA PHE A 365 -3.21 0.70 -24.44
C PHE A 365 -4.59 1.19 -23.98
N SER A 366 -4.69 1.86 -22.81
CA SER A 366 -5.95 2.46 -22.36
C SER A 366 -6.42 3.61 -23.25
N GLY A 367 -5.52 4.26 -23.99
CA GLY A 367 -5.88 5.27 -24.98
C GLY A 367 -6.60 4.71 -26.21
N PHE A 368 -6.40 3.43 -26.56
CA PHE A 368 -7.06 2.79 -27.70
C PHE A 368 -8.22 1.87 -27.30
N VAL A 369 -8.17 1.32 -26.09
CA VAL A 369 -9.13 0.30 -25.64
C VAL A 369 -9.87 0.80 -24.40
N GLY A 370 -11.17 1.03 -24.53
CA GLY A 370 -11.99 1.59 -23.45
C GLY A 370 -12.24 0.66 -22.26
N ASN A 371 -11.98 -0.65 -22.39
CA ASN A 371 -12.14 -1.61 -21.29
C ASN A 371 -10.79 -2.06 -20.74
N TYR A 372 -10.59 -1.80 -19.43
CA TYR A 372 -9.33 -2.03 -18.74
C TYR A 372 -8.92 -3.50 -18.60
N GLY A 373 -9.86 -4.45 -18.65
CA GLY A 373 -9.52 -5.87 -18.65
C GLY A 373 -8.77 -6.30 -19.92
N TRP A 374 -9.15 -5.73 -21.07
CA TRP A 374 -8.40 -5.90 -22.33
C TRP A 374 -7.07 -5.14 -22.31
N VAL A 375 -7.01 -3.95 -21.69
CA VAL A 375 -5.74 -3.22 -21.47
C VAL A 375 -4.74 -4.08 -20.69
N ILE A 376 -5.19 -4.73 -19.61
CA ILE A 376 -4.35 -5.64 -18.81
C ILE A 376 -3.90 -6.84 -19.66
N LEU A 377 -4.77 -7.41 -20.50
CA LEU A 377 -4.40 -8.50 -21.40
C LEU A 377 -3.32 -8.07 -22.40
N LEU A 378 -3.47 -6.92 -23.04
CA LEU A 378 -2.49 -6.37 -23.99
C LEU A 378 -1.15 -6.05 -23.32
N LEU A 379 -1.20 -5.45 -22.13
CA LEU A 379 -0.01 -5.23 -21.30
C LEU A 379 0.68 -6.56 -20.98
N THR A 380 -0.08 -7.60 -20.66
CA THR A 380 0.46 -8.95 -20.40
C THR A 380 1.16 -9.53 -21.62
N LEU A 381 0.53 -9.42 -22.80
CA LEU A 381 1.11 -9.87 -24.07
C LEU A 381 2.40 -9.13 -24.39
N PHE A 382 2.43 -7.81 -24.19
CA PHE A 382 3.63 -6.99 -24.38
C PHE A 382 4.79 -7.45 -23.48
N ILE A 383 4.53 -7.61 -22.18
CA ILE A 383 5.53 -8.11 -21.22
C ILE A 383 6.02 -9.51 -21.61
N ARG A 384 5.09 -10.40 -22.01
CA ARG A 384 5.43 -11.76 -22.45
C ARG A 384 6.24 -11.77 -23.74
N LEU A 385 5.97 -10.86 -24.68
CA LEU A 385 6.72 -10.74 -25.93
C LEU A 385 8.16 -10.29 -25.67
N ILE A 386 8.36 -9.29 -24.81
CA ILE A 386 9.70 -8.81 -24.45
C ILE A 386 10.49 -9.88 -23.70
N THR A 387 9.83 -10.64 -22.83
CA THR A 387 10.47 -11.73 -22.06
C THR A 387 10.57 -13.04 -22.84
N ALA A 388 9.94 -13.15 -24.02
CA ALA A 388 9.89 -14.37 -24.82
C ALA A 388 11.27 -14.95 -25.16
N PRO A 389 12.29 -14.16 -25.61
CA PRO A 389 13.61 -14.71 -25.94
C PRO A 389 14.31 -15.38 -24.74
N LEU A 390 14.12 -14.80 -23.55
CA LEU A 390 14.69 -15.34 -22.31
C LEU A 390 13.95 -16.62 -21.89
N THR A 391 12.61 -16.61 -21.95
CA THR A 391 11.81 -17.83 -21.65
C THR A 391 12.13 -18.96 -22.61
N TYR A 392 12.31 -18.68 -23.91
CA TYR A 392 12.72 -19.65 -24.92
C TYR A 392 14.06 -20.31 -24.58
N SER A 393 15.05 -19.51 -24.19
CA SER A 393 16.37 -20.00 -23.78
C SER A 393 16.29 -20.93 -22.56
N SER A 394 15.41 -20.61 -21.61
CA SER A 394 15.12 -21.45 -20.44
C SER A 394 14.47 -22.77 -20.83
N TYR A 395 13.43 -22.74 -21.68
CA TYR A 395 12.77 -23.96 -22.17
C TYR A 395 13.74 -24.87 -22.92
N LEU A 396 14.62 -24.31 -23.76
CA LEU A 396 15.66 -25.07 -24.44
C LEU A 396 16.64 -25.72 -23.45
N SER A 397 17.00 -25.02 -22.37
CA SER A 397 17.85 -25.60 -21.31
C SER A 397 17.16 -26.78 -20.63
N SER A 398 15.88 -26.63 -20.26
CA SER A 398 15.06 -27.70 -19.68
C SER A 398 14.90 -28.90 -20.62
N ALA A 399 14.75 -28.67 -21.92
CA ALA A 399 14.69 -29.73 -22.92
C ALA A 399 16.00 -30.54 -23.00
N LYS A 400 17.15 -29.85 -23.03
CA LYS A 400 18.48 -30.51 -22.99
C LYS A 400 18.67 -31.29 -21.69
N MET A 401 18.23 -30.75 -20.57
CA MET A 401 18.26 -31.44 -19.28
C MET A 401 17.42 -32.72 -19.29
N LYS A 402 16.25 -32.70 -19.97
CA LYS A 402 15.40 -33.88 -20.13
C LYS A 402 16.09 -34.98 -20.94
N VAL A 403 16.78 -34.62 -22.03
CA VAL A 403 17.58 -35.54 -22.85
C VAL A 403 18.69 -36.21 -22.03
N LEU A 404 19.33 -35.49 -21.11
CA LEU A 404 20.41 -36.03 -20.26
C LEU A 404 19.91 -36.89 -19.09
N ARG A 405 18.60 -37.02 -18.86
CA ARG A 405 18.04 -37.79 -17.73
C ARG A 405 18.53 -39.25 -17.68
N PRO A 406 18.56 -40.02 -18.78
CA PRO A 406 19.04 -41.41 -18.74
C PRO A 406 20.50 -41.51 -18.29
N GLU A 407 21.34 -40.57 -18.72
CA GLU A 407 22.75 -40.51 -18.30
C GLU A 407 22.88 -40.13 -16.82
N LEU A 408 22.03 -39.24 -16.31
CA LEU A 408 21.96 -38.90 -14.87
C LEU A 408 21.52 -40.09 -14.01
N ASP A 409 20.52 -40.86 -14.46
CA ASP A 409 20.04 -42.05 -13.76
C ASP A 409 21.11 -43.15 -13.74
N ALA A 410 21.85 -43.33 -14.84
CA ALA A 410 22.98 -44.25 -14.91
C ALA A 410 24.12 -43.80 -13.97
N LEU A 411 24.42 -42.49 -13.93
CA LEU A 411 25.40 -41.92 -13.02
C LEU A 411 25.01 -42.14 -11.54
N LYS A 412 23.73 -41.95 -11.22
CA LYS A 412 23.18 -42.18 -9.88
C LYS A 412 23.31 -43.64 -9.45
N LYS A 413 22.99 -44.58 -10.34
CA LYS A 413 23.18 -46.02 -10.11
C LYS A 413 24.65 -46.40 -9.88
N LYS A 414 25.59 -45.72 -10.56
CA LYS A 414 27.03 -45.99 -10.44
C LYS A 414 27.66 -45.45 -9.14
N ILE A 415 27.25 -44.26 -8.69
CA ILE A 415 27.83 -43.60 -7.51
C ILE A 415 27.12 -44.05 -6.21
N GLY A 416 25.84 -44.41 -6.29
CA GLY A 416 25.03 -44.82 -5.13
C GLY A 416 24.58 -43.64 -4.26
N ASP A 417 23.50 -43.83 -3.50
CA ASP A 417 22.83 -42.77 -2.71
C ASP A 417 23.63 -42.27 -1.49
N LYS A 418 24.75 -42.91 -1.15
CA LYS A 418 25.56 -42.57 0.04
C LYS A 418 26.49 -41.37 -0.19
N ASP A 419 26.97 -41.17 -1.42
CA ASP A 419 27.96 -40.14 -1.75
C ASP A 419 27.36 -38.97 -2.53
N LYS A 420 26.40 -38.27 -1.90
CA LYS A 420 25.69 -37.11 -2.49
C LYS A 420 26.63 -36.01 -3.02
N GLN A 421 27.79 -35.81 -2.39
CA GLN A 421 28.78 -34.85 -2.85
C GLN A 421 29.46 -35.30 -4.15
N ALA A 422 29.84 -36.59 -4.26
CA ALA A 422 30.42 -37.14 -5.48
C ALA A 422 29.43 -37.09 -6.64
N PHE A 423 28.17 -37.43 -6.36
CA PHE A 423 27.09 -37.33 -7.34
C PHE A 423 26.88 -35.89 -7.83
N ALA A 424 26.83 -34.90 -6.93
CA ALA A 424 26.67 -33.50 -7.31
C ALA A 424 27.83 -32.99 -8.22
N MET A 425 29.07 -33.42 -7.96
CA MET A 425 30.23 -33.04 -8.77
C MET A 425 30.22 -33.67 -10.16
N GLU A 426 29.93 -34.97 -10.26
CA GLU A 426 29.84 -35.65 -11.54
C GLU A 426 28.62 -35.19 -12.34
N GLN A 427 27.50 -34.88 -11.68
CA GLN A 427 26.33 -34.26 -12.30
C GLN A 427 26.68 -32.90 -12.92
N MET A 428 27.41 -32.04 -12.18
CA MET A 428 27.87 -30.75 -12.73
C MET A 428 28.84 -30.94 -13.89
N LYS A 429 29.74 -31.93 -13.82
CA LYS A 429 30.66 -32.26 -14.91
C LYS A 429 29.91 -32.72 -16.16
N LEU A 430 28.89 -33.56 -16.00
CA LEU A 430 28.01 -34.01 -17.08
C LEU A 430 27.29 -32.85 -17.76
N PHE A 431 26.68 -31.95 -16.97
CA PHE A 431 26.04 -30.75 -17.50
C PHE A 431 27.02 -29.83 -18.23
N ARG A 432 28.24 -29.69 -17.70
CA ARG A 432 29.30 -28.90 -18.35
C ARG A 432 29.74 -29.51 -19.68
N GLU A 433 29.92 -30.83 -19.73
CA GLU A 433 30.30 -31.55 -20.96
C GLU A 433 29.20 -31.50 -22.01
N ALA A 434 27.94 -31.52 -21.60
CA ALA A 434 26.80 -31.37 -22.49
C ALA A 434 26.47 -29.91 -22.86
N GLY A 435 27.17 -28.93 -22.27
CA GLY A 435 26.95 -27.50 -22.51
C GLY A 435 25.55 -27.02 -22.06
N VAL A 436 25.06 -27.58 -20.95
CA VAL A 436 23.74 -27.28 -20.36
C VAL A 436 23.92 -26.48 -19.06
N ASN A 437 23.14 -25.41 -18.89
CA ASN A 437 23.14 -24.62 -17.66
C ASN A 437 21.98 -25.07 -16.74
N PRO A 438 22.25 -25.68 -15.57
CA PRO A 438 21.19 -26.11 -14.65
C PRO A 438 20.38 -24.94 -14.08
N LEU A 439 20.96 -23.73 -14.02
CA LEU A 439 20.25 -22.51 -13.60
C LEU A 439 19.46 -21.87 -14.75
N GLY A 440 19.66 -22.31 -15.99
CA GLY A 440 18.95 -21.78 -17.16
C GLY A 440 17.42 -21.86 -17.02
N GLY A 441 16.93 -22.86 -16.28
CA GLY A 441 15.50 -23.08 -16.04
C GLY A 441 14.84 -22.12 -15.04
N CYS A 442 15.61 -21.49 -14.12
CA CYS A 442 15.07 -20.58 -13.11
C CYS A 442 15.25 -19.10 -13.45
N ILE A 443 16.03 -18.77 -14.49
CA ILE A 443 16.24 -17.39 -14.98
C ILE A 443 14.91 -16.67 -15.27
N PRO A 444 13.91 -17.27 -15.96
CA PRO A 444 12.65 -16.59 -16.21
C PRO A 444 11.88 -16.29 -14.92
N ALA A 445 11.93 -17.18 -13.93
CA ALA A 445 11.27 -16.98 -12.65
C ALA A 445 11.90 -15.81 -11.89
N LEU A 446 13.23 -15.66 -11.93
CA LEU A 446 13.93 -14.55 -11.28
C LEU A 446 13.57 -13.20 -11.92
N LEU A 447 13.51 -13.14 -13.25
CA LEU A 447 13.08 -11.93 -13.97
C LEU A 447 11.62 -11.58 -13.72
N GLN A 448 10.78 -12.60 -13.49
CA GLN A 448 9.35 -12.40 -13.24
C GLN A 448 9.08 -11.73 -11.88
N ILE A 449 9.97 -11.87 -10.90
CA ILE A 449 9.80 -11.30 -9.54
C ILE A 449 9.69 -9.76 -9.59
N PRO A 450 10.65 -9.01 -10.18
CA PRO A 450 10.51 -7.55 -10.36
C PRO A 450 9.24 -7.15 -11.09
N ILE A 451 8.89 -7.86 -12.17
CA ILE A 451 7.70 -7.57 -12.99
C ILE A 451 6.42 -7.78 -12.17
N PHE A 452 6.36 -8.84 -11.37
CA PHE A 452 5.24 -9.13 -10.50
C PHE A 452 5.04 -8.03 -9.46
N PHE A 453 6.11 -7.61 -8.76
CA PHE A 453 6.01 -6.53 -7.78
C PHE A 453 5.67 -5.18 -8.41
N ALA A 454 6.17 -4.91 -9.62
CA ALA A 454 5.80 -3.72 -10.39
C ALA A 454 4.28 -3.69 -10.65
N LEU A 455 3.73 -4.75 -11.22
CA LEU A 455 2.29 -4.87 -11.52
C LEU A 455 1.42 -4.91 -10.26
N TYR A 456 1.86 -5.61 -9.21
CA TYR A 456 1.21 -5.60 -7.90
C TYR A 456 1.07 -4.16 -7.38
N SER A 457 2.15 -3.39 -7.42
CA SER A 457 2.14 -2.01 -6.94
C SER A 457 1.26 -1.12 -7.80
N LEU A 458 1.33 -1.26 -9.13
CA LEU A 458 0.53 -0.47 -10.05
C LEU A 458 -0.96 -0.77 -9.89
N PHE A 459 -1.36 -2.04 -9.87
CA PHE A 459 -2.78 -2.40 -9.81
C PHE A 459 -3.45 -2.04 -8.48
N ASN A 460 -2.69 -1.97 -7.39
CA ASN A 460 -3.21 -1.51 -6.10
C ASN A 460 -3.33 0.02 -5.98
N SER A 461 -2.53 0.78 -6.73
CA SER A 461 -2.45 2.23 -6.62
C SER A 461 -3.12 2.99 -7.76
N ASN A 462 -3.33 2.35 -8.91
CA ASN A 462 -3.85 3.01 -10.10
C ASN A 462 -5.37 3.18 -10.01
N ILE A 463 -5.79 4.42 -9.73
CA ILE A 463 -7.20 4.81 -9.63
C ILE A 463 -7.99 4.58 -10.93
N ALA A 464 -7.34 4.51 -12.09
CA ALA A 464 -8.01 4.26 -13.37
C ALA A 464 -8.69 2.88 -13.42
N LEU A 465 -8.22 1.91 -12.63
CA LEU A 465 -8.81 0.58 -12.52
C LEU A 465 -10.01 0.52 -11.58
N ARG A 466 -10.19 1.54 -10.76
CA ARG A 466 -11.21 1.59 -9.72
C ARG A 466 -12.60 1.66 -10.33
N GLY A 467 -13.48 0.76 -9.91
CA GLY A 467 -14.85 0.65 -10.43
C GLY A 467 -14.94 0.23 -11.90
N GLN A 468 -13.86 -0.30 -12.48
CA GLN A 468 -13.89 -0.80 -13.85
C GLN A 468 -14.33 -2.26 -13.89
N GLU A 469 -15.37 -2.54 -14.65
CA GLU A 469 -15.94 -3.88 -14.79
C GLU A 469 -15.26 -4.69 -15.90
N PHE A 470 -15.04 -5.99 -15.66
CA PHE A 470 -14.57 -6.91 -16.68
C PHE A 470 -15.02 -8.35 -16.40
N LEU A 471 -15.68 -8.96 -17.38
CA LEU A 471 -16.30 -10.29 -17.27
C LEU A 471 -17.26 -10.36 -16.07
N TRP A 472 -16.90 -11.07 -15.01
CA TRP A 472 -17.69 -11.18 -13.78
C TRP A 472 -17.20 -10.26 -12.64
N ALA A 473 -16.04 -9.62 -12.79
CA ALA A 473 -15.52 -8.70 -11.79
C ALA A 473 -16.16 -7.32 -11.98
N LYS A 474 -16.77 -6.80 -10.92
CA LYS A 474 -17.37 -5.46 -10.88
C LYS A 474 -16.35 -4.34 -10.63
N ASP A 475 -15.16 -4.70 -10.16
CA ASP A 475 -14.09 -3.75 -9.91
C ASP A 475 -12.73 -4.46 -10.06
N LEU A 476 -11.95 -4.03 -11.04
CA LEU A 476 -10.61 -4.57 -11.30
C LEU A 476 -9.59 -4.20 -10.21
N SER A 477 -9.84 -3.15 -9.44
CA SER A 477 -8.96 -2.68 -8.36
C SER A 477 -9.21 -3.37 -7.02
N SER A 478 -10.34 -4.06 -6.88
CA SER A 478 -10.69 -4.89 -5.72
C SER A 478 -10.68 -6.38 -6.09
N TYR A 479 -10.83 -7.26 -5.11
CA TYR A 479 -11.02 -8.69 -5.38
C TYR A 479 -12.40 -8.92 -6.02
N ASP A 480 -12.51 -9.96 -6.85
CA ASP A 480 -13.82 -10.44 -7.31
C ASP A 480 -14.42 -11.41 -6.30
N ASP A 481 -15.73 -11.30 -6.03
CA ASP A 481 -16.44 -12.03 -4.98
C ASP A 481 -17.71 -12.72 -5.49
N VAL A 482 -17.62 -13.34 -6.66
CA VAL A 482 -18.77 -14.02 -7.30
C VAL A 482 -19.37 -15.10 -6.39
N ILE A 483 -18.53 -15.78 -5.60
CA ILE A 483 -18.96 -16.70 -4.54
C ILE A 483 -18.61 -16.06 -3.20
N SER A 484 -19.60 -15.57 -2.46
CA SER A 484 -19.42 -14.95 -1.14
C SER A 484 -20.35 -15.57 -0.09
N TRP A 485 -19.92 -15.55 1.16
CA TRP A 485 -20.68 -16.04 2.32
C TRP A 485 -20.48 -15.10 3.52
N GLY A 486 -21.44 -15.10 4.45
CA GLY A 486 -21.51 -14.10 5.53
C GLY A 486 -20.51 -14.27 6.68
N THR A 487 -19.72 -15.34 6.71
CA THR A 487 -18.80 -15.65 7.82
C THR A 487 -17.36 -15.70 7.35
N ASN A 488 -16.41 -15.22 8.15
CA ASN A 488 -14.99 -15.33 7.80
C ASN A 488 -14.50 -16.75 8.09
N VAL A 489 -14.24 -17.54 7.05
CA VAL A 489 -13.64 -18.88 7.14
C VAL A 489 -12.13 -18.75 7.25
N TRP A 490 -11.54 -19.50 8.18
CA TRP A 490 -10.10 -19.48 8.41
C TRP A 490 -9.32 -19.72 7.10
N LEU A 491 -8.28 -18.90 6.87
CA LEU A 491 -7.44 -18.81 5.66
C LEU A 491 -8.13 -18.29 4.39
N ILE A 492 -9.33 -18.74 4.07
CA ILE A 492 -10.02 -18.44 2.79
C ILE A 492 -10.65 -17.04 2.80
N GLY A 493 -11.18 -16.60 3.95
CA GLY A 493 -11.94 -15.35 4.06
C GLY A 493 -13.44 -15.57 3.97
N ASN A 494 -14.15 -14.59 3.42
CA ASN A 494 -15.61 -14.60 3.27
C ASN A 494 -16.07 -14.76 1.80
N HIS A 495 -15.15 -15.00 0.88
CA HIS A 495 -15.45 -15.15 -0.54
C HIS A 495 -14.40 -16.01 -1.26
N ILE A 496 -14.70 -16.43 -2.49
CA ILE A 496 -13.76 -17.02 -3.45
C ILE A 496 -13.82 -16.22 -4.74
N SER A 497 -12.65 -15.74 -5.15
CA SER A 497 -12.42 -15.09 -6.42
C SER A 497 -12.33 -16.13 -7.56
N ILE A 498 -13.15 -15.96 -8.60
CA ILE A 498 -13.08 -16.81 -9.80
C ILE A 498 -11.79 -16.52 -10.57
N PHE A 499 -11.33 -15.26 -10.65
CA PHE A 499 -10.03 -14.99 -11.29
C PHE A 499 -8.89 -15.68 -10.56
N ASN A 500 -8.92 -15.71 -9.23
CA ASN A 500 -7.97 -16.50 -8.43
C ASN A 500 -8.04 -18.00 -8.78
N LEU A 501 -9.24 -18.60 -8.86
CA LEU A 501 -9.39 -19.99 -9.29
C LEU A 501 -8.80 -20.25 -10.67
N THR A 502 -9.02 -19.36 -11.64
CA THR A 502 -8.44 -19.50 -12.99
C THR A 502 -6.92 -19.37 -12.98
N ALA A 503 -6.36 -18.47 -12.17
CA ALA A 503 -4.91 -18.30 -12.01
C ALA A 503 -4.28 -19.55 -11.39
N VAL A 504 -4.90 -20.11 -10.36
CA VAL A 504 -4.44 -21.34 -9.69
C VAL A 504 -4.56 -22.54 -10.62
N PHE A 505 -5.68 -22.68 -11.33
CA PHE A 505 -5.91 -23.76 -12.30
C PHE A 505 -4.89 -23.75 -13.43
N THR A 506 -4.67 -22.60 -14.07
CA THR A 506 -3.66 -22.46 -15.13
C THR A 506 -2.24 -22.73 -14.61
N SER A 507 -1.93 -22.28 -13.38
CA SER A 507 -0.64 -22.60 -12.72
C SER A 507 -0.49 -24.09 -12.48
N PHE A 508 -1.55 -24.77 -12.07
CA PHE A 508 -1.55 -26.21 -11.83
C PHE A 508 -1.29 -26.99 -13.12
N ILE A 509 -1.90 -26.58 -14.25
CA ILE A 509 -1.62 -27.15 -15.57
C ILE A 509 -0.13 -26.96 -15.94
N ILE A 510 0.41 -25.76 -15.76
CA ILE A 510 1.84 -25.48 -15.99
C ILE A 510 2.72 -26.40 -15.13
N SER A 511 2.38 -26.55 -13.85
CA SER A 511 3.10 -27.42 -12.93
C SER A 511 3.10 -28.87 -13.38
N ILE A 512 1.94 -29.42 -13.78
CA ILE A 512 1.85 -30.78 -14.34
C ILE A 512 2.77 -30.94 -15.55
N TYR A 513 2.73 -29.98 -16.47
CA TYR A 513 3.48 -30.03 -17.72
C TYR A 513 5.01 -29.88 -17.51
N ASN A 514 5.43 -29.21 -16.43
CA ASN A 514 6.84 -28.97 -16.11
C ASN A 514 7.55 -30.11 -15.35
N ILE A 515 6.82 -31.02 -14.72
CA ILE A 515 7.38 -32.16 -13.96
C ILE A 515 8.23 -33.09 -14.85
N GLY A 516 7.83 -33.24 -16.10
CA GLY A 516 8.59 -33.99 -17.10
C GLY A 516 9.90 -33.35 -17.53
N ASN A 517 10.22 -32.13 -17.08
CA ASN A 517 11.33 -31.33 -17.61
C ASN A 517 12.39 -30.89 -16.58
N THR A 518 12.18 -31.09 -15.26
CA THR A 518 13.16 -30.77 -14.20
C THR A 518 13.84 -32.02 -13.61
N PRO A 519 15.14 -32.29 -13.87
CA PRO A 519 15.84 -33.47 -13.34
C PRO A 519 16.08 -33.43 -11.82
N THR A 520 16.10 -32.23 -11.23
CA THR A 520 16.38 -32.00 -9.80
C THR A 520 15.23 -32.37 -8.85
N ALA A 521 14.05 -32.71 -9.39
CA ALA A 521 12.88 -33.08 -8.59
C ALA A 521 13.01 -34.46 -7.91
N GLN A 522 13.98 -35.29 -8.30
CA GLN A 522 14.00 -36.70 -7.93
C GLN A 522 14.87 -37.04 -6.71
N ASP A 523 15.83 -36.18 -6.35
CA ASP A 523 16.76 -36.42 -5.23
C ASP A 523 16.27 -35.89 -3.88
N ASN A 524 15.30 -34.97 -3.91
CA ASN A 524 14.68 -34.45 -2.70
C ASN A 524 13.16 -34.34 -2.92
N PRO A 525 12.35 -35.12 -2.17
CA PRO A 525 10.90 -35.11 -2.30
C PRO A 525 10.28 -33.71 -2.12
N ALA A 526 10.93 -32.80 -1.40
CA ALA A 526 10.47 -31.42 -1.28
C ALA A 526 10.42 -30.68 -2.63
N PHE A 527 11.41 -30.85 -3.51
CA PHE A 527 11.42 -30.21 -4.83
C PHE A 527 10.47 -30.87 -5.83
N LYS A 528 10.11 -32.15 -5.62
CA LYS A 528 9.08 -32.85 -6.40
C LYS A 528 7.70 -32.24 -6.20
N TYR A 529 7.36 -31.92 -4.95
CA TYR A 529 6.03 -31.43 -4.59
C TYR A 529 5.92 -29.90 -4.58
N MET A 530 7.03 -29.17 -4.54
CA MET A 530 7.05 -27.71 -4.55
C MET A 530 6.21 -27.07 -5.68
N PRO A 531 6.24 -27.56 -6.94
CA PRO A 531 5.39 -27.01 -8.01
C PRO A 531 3.88 -27.21 -7.77
N TYR A 532 3.46 -28.17 -6.94
CA TYR A 532 2.05 -28.38 -6.58
C TYR A 532 1.61 -27.57 -5.36
N ILE A 533 2.53 -27.41 -4.41
CA ILE A 533 2.29 -26.61 -3.19
C ILE A 533 2.17 -25.13 -3.57
N PHE A 534 2.97 -24.64 -4.52
CA PHE A 534 2.99 -23.22 -4.85
C PHE A 534 1.65 -22.67 -5.36
N PRO A 535 0.96 -23.27 -6.35
CA PRO A 535 -0.39 -22.86 -6.75
C PRO A 535 -1.40 -22.91 -5.61
N PHE A 536 -1.28 -23.88 -4.69
CA PHE A 536 -2.15 -23.97 -3.52
C PHE A 536 -1.91 -22.84 -2.52
N VAL A 537 -0.66 -22.45 -2.27
CA VAL A 537 -0.34 -21.27 -1.44
C VAL A 537 -0.81 -19.99 -2.13
N LEU A 538 -0.61 -19.89 -3.45
CA LEU A 538 -1.03 -18.76 -4.27
C LEU A 538 -2.54 -18.52 -4.16
N PHE A 539 -3.34 -19.60 -4.10
CA PHE A 539 -4.79 -19.50 -3.90
C PHE A 539 -5.15 -18.63 -2.70
N PHE A 540 -4.56 -18.84 -1.52
CA PHE A 540 -4.90 -18.07 -0.33
C PHE A 540 -4.41 -16.61 -0.41
N VAL A 541 -3.27 -16.39 -1.05
CA VAL A 541 -2.70 -15.04 -1.21
C VAL A 541 -3.54 -14.24 -2.21
N PHE A 542 -3.79 -14.79 -3.39
CA PHE A 542 -4.47 -14.11 -4.49
C PHE A 542 -5.97 -13.89 -4.24
N ASN A 543 -6.59 -14.64 -3.33
CA ASN A 543 -7.98 -14.41 -2.95
C ASN A 543 -8.20 -13.05 -2.26
N ARG A 544 -7.14 -12.37 -1.80
CA ARG A 544 -7.23 -11.05 -1.17
C ARG A 544 -6.68 -9.93 -2.04
N MET A 545 -6.26 -10.27 -3.26
CA MET A 545 -5.60 -9.34 -4.18
C MET A 545 -6.59 -8.76 -5.20
N PRO A 546 -6.24 -7.64 -5.85
CA PRO A 546 -7.06 -7.09 -6.92
C PRO A 546 -7.29 -8.09 -8.07
N ALA A 547 -8.50 -8.08 -8.63
CA ALA A 547 -8.89 -8.87 -9.79
C ALA A 547 -7.99 -8.58 -11.01
N ALA A 548 -7.50 -7.34 -11.16
CA ALA A 548 -6.53 -7.00 -12.21
C ALA A 548 -5.25 -7.84 -12.14
N LEU A 549 -4.73 -8.10 -10.93
CA LEU A 549 -3.51 -8.87 -10.73
C LEU A 549 -3.73 -10.36 -11.02
N THR A 550 -4.83 -10.93 -10.53
CA THR A 550 -5.17 -12.33 -10.75
C THR A 550 -5.52 -12.58 -12.23
N TRP A 551 -6.21 -11.64 -12.88
CA TRP A 551 -6.46 -11.67 -14.32
C TRP A 551 -5.17 -11.61 -15.14
N TYR A 552 -4.26 -10.68 -14.83
CA TYR A 552 -2.92 -10.65 -15.41
C TYR A 552 -2.25 -12.02 -15.29
N TYR A 553 -2.27 -12.63 -14.10
CA TYR A 553 -1.62 -13.91 -13.87
C TYR A 553 -2.22 -15.04 -14.71
N THR A 554 -3.55 -15.08 -14.82
CA THR A 554 -4.26 -16.04 -15.68
C THR A 554 -3.84 -15.90 -17.14
N VAL A 555 -3.91 -14.69 -17.72
CA VAL A 555 -3.49 -14.43 -19.11
C VAL A 555 -2.02 -14.82 -19.30
N SER A 556 -1.18 -14.43 -18.35
CA SER A 556 0.25 -14.66 -18.37
C SER A 556 0.59 -16.15 -18.37
N ASN A 557 -0.13 -16.95 -17.58
CA ASN A 557 -0.02 -18.41 -17.56
C ASN A 557 -0.53 -19.05 -18.85
N VAL A 558 -1.65 -18.59 -19.39
CA VAL A 558 -2.20 -19.10 -20.66
C VAL A 558 -1.21 -18.88 -21.80
N VAL A 559 -0.62 -17.68 -21.91
CA VAL A 559 0.41 -17.36 -22.89
C VAL A 559 1.64 -18.26 -22.70
N THR A 560 2.04 -18.48 -21.45
CA THR A 560 3.14 -19.38 -21.10
C THR A 560 2.87 -20.81 -21.59
N LEU A 561 1.65 -21.34 -21.36
CA LEU A 561 1.24 -22.65 -21.85
C LEU A 561 1.27 -22.72 -23.37
N ILE A 562 0.75 -21.71 -24.07
CA ILE A 562 0.76 -21.65 -25.54
C ILE A 562 2.20 -21.67 -26.07
N ILE A 563 3.09 -20.81 -25.56
CA ILE A 563 4.50 -20.77 -25.95
C ILE A 563 5.16 -22.13 -25.69
N GLN A 564 4.90 -22.73 -24.54
CA GLN A 564 5.46 -24.01 -24.16
C GLN A 564 4.99 -25.16 -25.06
N LEU A 565 3.70 -25.20 -25.41
CA LEU A 565 3.14 -26.16 -26.36
C LEU A 565 3.76 -26.00 -27.75
N ILE A 566 3.91 -24.77 -28.22
CA ILE A 566 4.53 -24.48 -29.53
C ILE A 566 5.99 -24.93 -29.54
N ILE A 567 6.77 -24.57 -28.51
CA ILE A 567 8.19 -24.94 -28.43
C ILE A 567 8.36 -26.47 -28.40
N GLN A 568 7.58 -27.17 -27.57
CA GLN A 568 7.70 -28.62 -27.46
C GLN A 568 7.25 -29.36 -28.73
N LYS A 569 6.17 -28.91 -29.38
CA LYS A 569 5.62 -29.60 -30.54
C LYS A 569 6.36 -29.28 -31.84
N TYR A 570 6.82 -28.04 -32.02
CA TYR A 570 7.34 -27.57 -33.31
C TYR A 570 8.84 -27.22 -33.32
N ILE A 571 9.46 -26.98 -32.16
CA ILE A 571 10.86 -26.48 -32.10
C ILE A 571 11.83 -27.51 -31.51
N ILE A 572 11.39 -28.28 -30.51
CA ILE A 572 12.23 -29.28 -29.84
C ILE A 572 12.22 -30.59 -30.62
N ASP A 573 13.26 -30.78 -31.42
CA ASP A 573 13.61 -32.05 -32.05
C ASP A 573 14.69 -32.72 -31.19
N HIS A 574 14.32 -33.81 -30.49
CA HIS A 574 15.18 -34.45 -29.49
C HIS A 574 16.46 -35.02 -30.12
N ASP A 575 16.38 -35.53 -31.35
CA ASP A 575 17.51 -36.11 -32.06
C ASP A 575 18.50 -35.04 -32.51
N LYS A 576 18.00 -33.89 -33.00
CA LYS A 576 18.85 -32.73 -33.31
C LYS A 576 19.50 -32.14 -32.07
N ILE A 577 18.86 -32.23 -30.91
CA ILE A 577 19.44 -31.77 -29.64
C ILE A 577 20.56 -32.70 -29.18
N LEU A 578 20.36 -34.03 -29.25
CA LEU A 578 21.40 -35.04 -28.99
C LEU A 578 22.61 -34.84 -29.91
N ALA A 579 22.38 -34.72 -31.23
CA ALA A 579 23.44 -34.49 -32.20
C ALA A 579 24.23 -33.20 -31.91
N LYS A 580 23.57 -32.12 -31.48
CA LYS A 580 24.24 -30.86 -31.07
C LYS A 580 25.03 -31.02 -29.77
N ILE A 581 24.54 -31.82 -28.81
CA ILE A 581 25.25 -32.12 -27.57
C ILE A 581 26.51 -32.93 -27.87
N ASP A 582 26.41 -33.98 -28.69
CA ASP A 582 27.53 -34.83 -29.07
C ASP A 582 28.56 -34.08 -29.93
N ALA A 583 28.12 -33.20 -30.82
CA ALA A 583 29.02 -32.31 -31.57
C ALA A 583 29.78 -31.35 -30.64
N LYS A 584 29.10 -30.81 -29.61
CA LYS A 584 29.75 -29.96 -28.59
C LYS A 584 30.70 -30.73 -27.68
N ARG A 585 30.41 -32.01 -27.38
CA ARG A 585 31.33 -32.90 -26.66
C ARG A 585 32.63 -33.14 -27.44
N LYS A 586 32.54 -33.19 -28.78
CA LYS A 586 33.68 -33.41 -29.70
C LYS A 586 34.47 -32.12 -30.02
N ALA A 587 33.93 -30.93 -29.76
CA ALA A 587 34.62 -29.67 -30.03
C ALA A 587 35.66 -29.31 -28.94
N PRO A 588 36.80 -28.68 -29.28
CA PRO A 588 37.84 -28.32 -28.32
C PRO A 588 37.36 -27.27 -27.30
N LYS A 589 37.63 -27.53 -26.02
CA LYS A 589 37.11 -26.76 -24.88
C LYS A 589 37.90 -25.46 -24.68
N LYS A 590 37.23 -24.30 -24.69
CA LYS A 590 37.77 -23.07 -24.08
C LYS A 590 37.31 -23.01 -22.62
N THR A 591 38.21 -23.24 -21.67
CA THR A 591 37.93 -23.03 -20.25
C THR A 591 37.84 -21.54 -19.96
N SER A 592 36.73 -21.10 -19.35
CA SER A 592 36.61 -19.74 -18.84
C SER A 592 37.42 -19.60 -17.55
N LYS A 593 38.08 -18.46 -17.32
CA LYS A 593 38.87 -18.19 -16.09
C LYS A 593 38.07 -18.39 -14.79
N TRP A 594 36.75 -18.19 -14.82
CA TRP A 594 35.88 -18.47 -13.68
C TRP A 594 35.72 -19.98 -13.43
N GLN A 595 35.70 -20.78 -14.49
CA GLN A 595 35.61 -22.25 -14.41
C GLN A 595 36.87 -22.83 -13.77
N GLU A 596 38.06 -22.33 -14.12
CA GLU A 596 39.32 -22.75 -13.48
C GLU A 596 39.31 -22.45 -11.97
N ARG A 597 38.89 -21.24 -11.59
CA ARG A 597 38.77 -20.84 -10.17
C ARG A 597 37.79 -21.71 -9.38
N TYR A 598 36.63 -22.03 -9.94
CA TYR A 598 35.66 -22.91 -9.28
C TYR A 598 36.23 -24.33 -9.10
N THR A 599 36.88 -24.87 -10.13
CA THR A 599 37.47 -26.22 -10.08
C THR A 599 38.58 -26.31 -9.03
N GLN A 600 39.43 -25.28 -8.94
CA GLN A 600 40.46 -25.15 -7.90
C GLN A 600 39.87 -25.06 -6.49
N MET A 601 38.78 -24.32 -6.31
CA MET A 601 38.10 -24.17 -5.01
C MET A 601 37.51 -25.50 -4.52
N VAL A 602 36.92 -26.29 -5.42
CA VAL A 602 36.37 -27.62 -5.12
C VAL A 602 37.48 -28.63 -4.80
N GLU A 603 38.58 -28.61 -5.55
CA GLU A 603 39.76 -29.45 -5.26
C GLU A 603 40.42 -29.09 -3.94
N ALA A 604 40.50 -27.80 -3.60
CA ALA A 604 40.99 -27.34 -2.30
C ALA A 604 40.11 -27.85 -1.16
N GLN A 605 38.78 -27.80 -1.31
CA GLN A 605 37.85 -28.35 -0.31
C GLN A 605 38.00 -29.87 -0.14
N LYS A 606 38.17 -30.61 -1.24
CA LYS A 606 38.46 -32.07 -1.18
C LYS A 606 39.75 -32.36 -0.42
N LYS A 607 40.84 -31.67 -0.73
CA LYS A 607 42.13 -31.83 -0.05
C LYS A 607 42.02 -31.54 1.46
N ILE A 608 41.29 -30.50 1.84
CA ILE A 608 41.04 -30.16 3.26
C ILE A 608 40.25 -31.29 3.95
N GLN A 609 39.27 -31.88 3.27
CA GLN A 609 38.45 -32.96 3.84
C GLN A 609 39.21 -34.29 3.95
N GLU A 610 40.08 -34.60 2.99
CA GLU A 610 41.01 -35.73 3.06
C GLU A 610 42.04 -35.57 4.18
N MET A 611 42.58 -34.36 4.37
CA MET A 611 43.46 -34.06 5.51
C MET A 611 42.75 -34.20 6.86
N LYS A 612 41.49 -33.74 6.96
CA LYS A 612 40.66 -33.94 8.17
C LYS A 612 40.35 -35.41 8.45
N ASN A 613 40.24 -36.25 7.42
CA ASN A 613 40.00 -37.69 7.58
C ASN A 613 41.31 -38.45 7.90
N LYS A 614 42.46 -37.98 7.43
CA LYS A 614 43.77 -38.53 7.81
C LYS A 614 44.14 -38.22 9.26
N ASN A 615 43.76 -37.07 9.80
CA ASN A 615 43.97 -36.71 11.21
C ASN A 615 42.95 -37.34 12.18
N LYS A 616 42.04 -38.20 11.69
CA LYS A 616 41.03 -38.92 12.49
C LYS A 616 41.26 -40.44 12.56
N LYS A 617 42.29 -40.94 11.90
CA LYS A 617 42.89 -42.26 12.16
C LYS A 617 44.08 -42.06 13.09
#